data_AF-A0A0B1SRM2-F1
#
_entry.id   AF-A0A0B1SRM2-F1
#
_cell.length_a   1.000
_cell.length_b   1.000
_cell.length_c   1.000
_cell.angle_alpha   90.00
_cell.angle_beta   90.00
_cell.angle_gamma   90.00
#
_symmetry.space_group_name_H-M   'P 1'
#
loop_
_entity.id
_entity.type
_entity.pdbx_description
1 polymer ?
#
loop_
_entity_poly.entity_id
_entity_poly.type
_entity_poly.pdbx_seq_one_letter_code
_entity_poly.pdbx_strand_id
1 'polypeptide(L)'
;LFQQFEDLEGYRCLTEVLETYDQGLSARLALHSAVFTAALTSMGTKRHSEIMEKAKRNEIVGCFCLTELTHGSNTQEIQTTATFDNGEFVFNCPDDGAVKCWAGNLAQSATHAVVFAQLYVNGKCEGVHAFVLQVRDMKTFEPLPGIVIGDMGEKPGAWNGVENGWMEFKNHRAPLWTLLNKGCDVTEAGTYYTEYKSSSEKQSVSLGALSVGRIGIIGKGVIASGLAATIGIRYSACRKQFGPSKGSKTLTSFFLFSIVLEFKKLQGEKTTVKFTLLEEIPVLDYPLQQHRLFPFLAGHFTLRTFQMKFVKLFLNLFFFYEALLSSVSKNIVQ
;
A
#
# COMPACT_ATOMS: atom_id res chain seq x y z
N LEU A 1 -16.94 -6.22 -17.79
CA LEU A 1 -15.87 -5.61 -16.98
C LEU A 1 -15.98 -6.15 -15.57
N PHE A 2 -14.87 -6.50 -14.94
CA PHE A 2 -14.84 -7.10 -13.60
C PHE A 2 -15.50 -6.16 -12.57
N GLN A 3 -16.51 -6.65 -11.83
CA GLN A 3 -17.26 -5.87 -10.85
C GLN A 3 -16.53 -5.90 -9.50
N GLN A 4 -15.51 -5.06 -9.35
CA GLN A 4 -14.60 -5.05 -8.19
C GLN A 4 -15.27 -4.84 -6.82
N PHE A 5 -16.51 -4.35 -6.79
CA PHE A 5 -17.29 -4.10 -5.57
C PHE A 5 -18.35 -5.17 -5.27
N GLU A 6 -18.65 -6.06 -6.22
CA GLU A 6 -19.62 -7.14 -6.04
C GLU A 6 -18.93 -8.48 -5.70
N ASP A 7 -17.72 -8.70 -6.23
CA ASP A 7 -16.92 -9.90 -5.98
C ASP A 7 -15.59 -9.54 -5.29
N LEU A 8 -15.65 -9.38 -3.96
CA LEU A 8 -14.49 -9.07 -3.13
C LEU A 8 -13.43 -10.18 -3.17
N GLU A 9 -13.84 -11.45 -3.33
CA GLU A 9 -12.92 -12.57 -3.40
C GLU A 9 -12.17 -12.59 -4.74
N GLY A 10 -12.90 -12.45 -5.84
CA GLY A 10 -12.29 -12.28 -7.17
C GLY A 10 -11.39 -11.06 -7.25
N TYR A 11 -11.76 -9.95 -6.58
CA TYR A 11 -10.94 -8.73 -6.57
C TYR A 11 -9.63 -8.97 -5.81
N ARG A 12 -9.69 -9.66 -4.67
CA ARG A 12 -8.51 -10.10 -3.94
C ARG A 12 -7.64 -11.03 -4.79
N CYS A 13 -8.22 -12.00 -5.48
CA CYS A 13 -7.48 -12.90 -6.36
C CYS A 13 -6.80 -12.15 -7.52
N LEU A 14 -7.51 -11.22 -8.17
CA LEU A 14 -6.97 -10.37 -9.22
C LEU A 14 -5.79 -9.54 -8.72
N THR A 15 -5.95 -8.88 -7.57
CA THR A 15 -4.88 -8.04 -6.99
C THR A 15 -3.68 -8.88 -6.54
N GLU A 16 -3.87 -10.08 -5.98
CA GLU A 16 -2.78 -11.01 -5.65
C GLU A 16 -2.02 -11.46 -6.91
N VAL A 17 -2.72 -11.80 -8.01
CA VAL A 17 -2.10 -12.16 -9.29
C VAL A 17 -1.36 -10.97 -9.89
N LEU A 18 -1.98 -9.78 -9.91
CA LEU A 18 -1.33 -8.58 -10.40
C LEU A 18 -0.09 -8.25 -9.59
N GLU A 19 -0.13 -8.39 -8.26
CA GLU A 19 1.04 -8.17 -7.40
C GLU A 19 2.22 -9.08 -7.76
N THR A 20 1.94 -10.34 -8.13
CA THR A 20 3.00 -11.26 -8.57
C THR A 20 3.61 -10.90 -9.92
N TYR A 21 2.89 -10.16 -10.75
CA TYR A 21 3.29 -9.81 -12.11
C TYR A 21 3.87 -8.38 -12.21
N ASP A 22 3.12 -7.39 -11.73
CA ASP A 22 3.45 -5.97 -11.74
C ASP A 22 2.87 -5.27 -10.49
N GLN A 23 3.76 -4.98 -9.54
CA GLN A 23 3.42 -4.33 -8.27
C GLN A 23 2.94 -2.88 -8.45
N GLY A 24 3.40 -2.19 -9.50
CA GLY A 24 3.03 -0.81 -9.81
C GLY A 24 1.60 -0.74 -10.35
N LEU A 25 1.27 -1.62 -11.31
CA LEU A 25 -0.09 -1.75 -11.83
C LEU A 25 -1.10 -2.14 -10.73
N SER A 26 -0.73 -3.12 -9.90
CA SER A 26 -1.52 -3.52 -8.73
C SER A 26 -1.77 -2.34 -7.77
N ALA A 27 -0.72 -1.55 -7.50
CA ALA A 27 -0.85 -0.37 -6.64
C ALA A 27 -1.75 0.71 -7.25
N ARG A 28 -1.61 1.03 -8.54
CA ARG A 28 -2.47 2.01 -9.23
C ARG A 28 -3.94 1.66 -9.17
N LEU A 29 -4.26 0.38 -9.40
CA LEU A 29 -5.62 -0.13 -9.26
C LEU A 29 -6.13 0.07 -7.83
N ALA A 30 -5.39 -0.45 -6.84
CA ALA A 30 -5.80 -0.42 -5.44
C ALA A 30 -5.95 0.99 -4.85
N LEU A 31 -5.12 1.95 -5.28
CA LEU A 31 -5.22 3.35 -4.84
C LEU A 31 -6.58 3.97 -5.19
N HIS A 32 -7.09 3.69 -6.39
CA HIS A 32 -8.42 4.15 -6.77
C HIS A 32 -9.52 3.29 -6.14
N SER A 33 -9.50 1.98 -6.41
CA SER A 33 -10.63 1.10 -6.12
C SER A 33 -10.80 0.76 -4.64
N ALA A 34 -9.73 0.85 -3.84
CA ALA A 34 -9.76 0.58 -2.40
C ALA A 34 -9.51 1.83 -1.56
N VAL A 35 -8.46 2.62 -1.81
CA VAL A 35 -8.10 3.74 -0.92
C VAL A 35 -9.04 4.93 -1.10
N PHE A 36 -9.22 5.41 -2.33
CA PHE A 36 -10.11 6.53 -2.62
C PHE A 36 -11.57 6.21 -2.27
N THR A 37 -12.08 5.05 -2.67
CA THR A 37 -13.45 4.63 -2.35
C THR A 37 -13.66 4.39 -0.85
N ALA A 38 -12.70 3.79 -0.13
CA ALA A 38 -12.81 3.65 1.32
C ALA A 38 -12.86 5.01 2.02
N ALA A 39 -12.11 6.01 1.55
CA ALA A 39 -12.20 7.37 2.08
C ALA A 39 -13.61 7.96 1.88
N LEU A 40 -14.20 7.80 0.70
CA LEU A 40 -15.57 8.24 0.43
C LEU A 40 -16.61 7.50 1.29
N THR A 41 -16.51 6.18 1.45
CA THR A 41 -17.45 5.40 2.27
C THR A 41 -17.32 5.70 3.76
N SER A 42 -16.07 5.88 4.22
CA SER A 42 -15.78 6.08 5.64
C SER A 42 -16.14 7.48 6.13
N MET A 43 -15.87 8.52 5.33
CA MET A 43 -16.05 9.92 5.72
C MET A 43 -17.20 10.62 4.99
N GLY A 44 -17.72 10.06 3.90
CA GLY A 44 -18.84 10.64 3.16
C GLY A 44 -20.20 10.20 3.69
N THR A 45 -21.23 10.96 3.30
CA THR A 45 -22.65 10.59 3.43
C THR A 45 -23.29 10.32 2.06
N LYS A 46 -24.62 10.12 2.00
CA LYS A 46 -25.39 9.96 0.74
C LYS A 46 -25.15 11.08 -0.28
N ARG A 47 -24.74 12.27 0.19
CA ARG A 47 -24.28 13.41 -0.63
C ARG A 47 -23.23 13.00 -1.68
N HIS A 48 -22.39 12.01 -1.38
CA HIS A 48 -21.28 11.58 -2.24
C HIS A 48 -21.58 10.32 -3.05
N SER A 49 -22.82 9.84 -3.02
CA SER A 49 -23.22 8.59 -3.68
C SER A 49 -22.97 8.63 -5.19
N GLU A 50 -23.23 9.76 -5.86
CA GLU A 50 -22.97 9.89 -7.30
C GLU A 50 -21.48 9.70 -7.64
N ILE A 51 -20.58 10.34 -6.87
CA ILE A 51 -19.13 10.19 -7.05
C ILE A 51 -18.69 8.75 -6.77
N MET A 52 -19.25 8.13 -5.73
CA MET A 52 -19.01 6.72 -5.44
C MET A 52 -19.43 5.83 -6.62
N GLU A 53 -20.62 6.01 -7.17
CA GLU A 53 -21.12 5.19 -8.28
C GLU A 53 -20.30 5.40 -9.57
N LYS A 54 -19.87 6.64 -9.85
CA LYS A 54 -18.94 6.94 -10.95
C LYS A 54 -17.58 6.24 -10.75
N ALA A 55 -17.04 6.27 -9.53
CA ALA A 55 -15.81 5.55 -9.19
C ALA A 55 -15.98 4.04 -9.36
N LYS A 56 -17.14 3.49 -8.95
CA LYS A 56 -17.39 2.06 -9.09
C LYS A 56 -17.39 1.59 -10.54
N ARG A 57 -17.89 2.43 -11.45
CA ARG A 57 -17.90 2.19 -12.89
C ARG A 57 -16.60 2.58 -13.61
N ASN A 58 -15.58 3.04 -12.87
CA ASN A 58 -14.34 3.61 -13.40
C ASN A 58 -14.57 4.78 -14.40
N GLU A 59 -15.68 5.51 -14.25
CA GLU A 59 -15.95 6.74 -15.02
C GLU A 59 -15.08 7.90 -14.53
N ILE A 60 -14.60 7.80 -13.29
CA ILE A 60 -13.61 8.70 -12.69
C ILE A 60 -12.47 7.86 -12.10
N VAL A 61 -11.28 8.45 -12.02
CA VAL A 61 -10.14 7.88 -11.31
C VAL A 61 -9.82 8.78 -10.12
N GLY A 62 -9.61 8.14 -8.98
CA GLY A 62 -9.42 8.80 -7.69
C GLY A 62 -7.98 8.66 -7.19
N CYS A 63 -7.52 9.69 -6.47
CA CYS A 63 -6.29 9.66 -5.69
C CYS A 63 -6.53 10.15 -4.25
N PHE A 64 -5.55 9.96 -3.38
CA PHE A 64 -5.63 10.30 -1.95
C PHE A 64 -4.48 11.26 -1.59
N CYS A 65 -4.81 12.49 -1.22
CA CYS A 65 -3.90 13.60 -1.01
C CYS A 65 -3.93 14.05 0.46
N LEU A 66 -3.10 13.41 1.29
CA LEU A 66 -2.92 13.76 2.69
C LEU A 66 -1.55 14.40 2.94
N THR A 67 -0.51 13.67 2.56
CA THR A 67 0.90 14.03 2.75
C THR A 67 1.26 15.33 2.05
N GLU A 68 2.03 16.16 2.74
CA GLU A 68 2.63 17.40 2.24
C GLU A 68 4.15 17.29 2.29
N LEU A 69 4.86 18.21 1.61
CA LEU A 69 6.33 18.21 1.58
C LEU A 69 6.94 18.27 2.99
N THR A 70 6.34 19.02 3.91
CA THR A 70 6.81 19.18 5.29
C THR A 70 6.11 18.25 6.30
N HIS A 71 4.97 17.65 5.93
CA HIS A 71 4.12 16.89 6.86
C HIS A 71 3.68 15.53 6.29
N GLY A 72 4.35 14.47 6.76
CA GLY A 72 3.97 13.08 6.49
C GLY A 72 3.37 12.37 7.71
N SER A 73 4.16 12.19 8.76
CA SER A 73 3.71 11.48 9.97
C SER A 73 2.81 12.33 10.86
N ASN A 74 3.15 13.61 11.03
CA ASN A 74 2.36 14.54 11.84
C ASN A 74 1.25 15.20 11.01
N THR A 75 0.22 14.42 10.68
CA THR A 75 -0.86 14.87 9.79
C THR A 75 -1.75 15.94 10.40
N GLN A 76 -1.63 16.24 11.70
CA GLN A 76 -2.39 17.33 12.34
C GLN A 76 -1.89 18.71 11.96
N GLU A 77 -0.63 18.81 11.58
CA GLU A 77 0.05 20.06 11.26
C GLU A 77 0.16 20.31 9.75
N ILE A 78 -0.59 19.56 8.94
CA ILE A 78 -0.71 19.87 7.51
C ILE A 78 -1.17 21.33 7.34
N GLN A 79 -0.68 21.99 6.30
CA GLN A 79 -0.76 23.42 6.13
C GLN A 79 -1.70 23.84 4.98
N THR A 80 -2.09 22.92 4.09
CA THR A 80 -3.13 23.21 3.08
C THR A 80 -4.39 23.67 3.78
N THR A 81 -4.97 24.79 3.37
CA THR A 81 -6.19 25.34 3.97
C THR A 81 -7.39 25.16 3.05
N ALA A 82 -8.56 25.03 3.65
CA ALA A 82 -9.86 25.12 3.00
C ALA A 82 -10.70 26.13 3.79
N THR A 83 -10.81 27.36 3.28
CA THR A 83 -11.48 28.46 3.99
C THR A 83 -12.89 28.64 3.45
N PHE A 84 -13.89 28.61 4.33
CA PHE A 84 -15.27 28.93 3.96
C PHE A 84 -15.38 30.40 3.54
N ASP A 85 -15.94 30.64 2.36
CA ASP A 85 -16.22 31.96 1.81
C ASP A 85 -17.50 31.92 0.98
N ASN A 86 -18.56 32.58 1.46
CA ASN A 86 -19.83 32.78 0.75
C ASN A 86 -20.45 31.52 0.11
N GLY A 87 -20.47 30.40 0.85
CA GLY A 87 -21.06 29.15 0.35
C GLY A 87 -20.12 28.29 -0.50
N GLU A 88 -18.82 28.58 -0.47
CA GLU A 88 -17.78 27.76 -1.09
C GLU A 88 -16.61 27.55 -0.11
N PHE A 89 -15.75 26.58 -0.44
CA PHE A 89 -14.44 26.41 0.17
C PHE A 89 -13.36 26.92 -0.79
N VAL A 90 -12.49 27.80 -0.30
CA VAL A 90 -11.31 28.30 -1.01
C VAL A 90 -10.09 27.53 -0.51
N PHE A 91 -9.51 26.71 -1.39
CA PHE A 91 -8.31 25.93 -1.13
C PHE A 91 -7.05 26.72 -1.47
N ASN A 92 -6.07 26.69 -0.57
CA ASN A 92 -4.79 27.36 -0.77
C ASN A 92 -3.63 26.62 -0.09
N CYS A 93 -2.46 26.64 -0.73
CA CYS A 93 -1.19 26.31 -0.10
C CYS A 93 -0.54 27.63 0.40
N PRO A 94 -0.33 27.82 1.72
CA PRO A 94 0.28 29.04 2.25
C PRO A 94 1.74 29.23 1.81
N ASP A 95 2.46 28.13 1.60
CA ASP A 95 3.85 28.08 1.14
C ASP A 95 4.11 26.73 0.44
N ASP A 96 5.31 26.58 -0.13
CA ASP A 96 5.72 25.36 -0.84
C ASP A 96 5.67 24.11 0.05
N GLY A 97 5.87 24.26 1.37
CA GLY A 97 5.81 23.15 2.33
C GLY A 97 4.44 22.47 2.38
N ALA A 98 3.38 23.23 2.11
CA ALA A 98 2.00 22.75 2.06
C ALA A 98 1.63 21.99 0.77
N VAL A 99 2.52 21.96 -0.23
CA VAL A 99 2.26 21.23 -1.48
C VAL A 99 2.01 19.76 -1.16
N LYS A 100 0.87 19.24 -1.63
CA LYS A 100 0.56 17.81 -1.52
C LYS A 100 1.57 17.03 -2.32
N CYS A 101 2.05 15.91 -1.81
CA CYS A 101 3.04 15.08 -2.50
C CYS A 101 2.80 13.59 -2.31
N TRP A 102 3.45 12.79 -3.17
CA TRP A 102 3.39 11.32 -3.18
C TRP A 102 2.00 10.71 -3.44
N ALA A 103 1.01 11.50 -3.84
CA ALA A 103 -0.31 10.97 -4.14
C ALA A 103 -0.24 10.11 -5.42
N GLY A 104 -0.38 8.80 -5.28
CA GLY A 104 -0.42 7.91 -6.43
C GLY A 104 -1.69 8.14 -7.25
N ASN A 105 -1.57 7.96 -8.56
CA ASN A 105 -2.56 8.31 -9.58
C ASN A 105 -2.72 9.81 -9.88
N LEU A 106 -2.09 10.72 -9.14
CA LEU A 106 -2.35 12.16 -9.26
C LEU A 106 -1.72 12.81 -10.51
N ALA A 107 -0.48 12.45 -10.83
CA ALA A 107 0.29 13.12 -11.88
C ALA A 107 -0.36 13.02 -13.25
N GLN A 108 -1.04 11.90 -13.56
CA GLN A 108 -1.57 11.64 -14.90
C GLN A 108 -3.02 11.15 -14.95
N SER A 109 -3.46 10.30 -14.01
CA SER A 109 -4.70 9.52 -14.20
C SER A 109 -5.91 10.11 -13.47
N ALA A 110 -5.71 10.64 -12.27
CA ALA A 110 -6.80 10.99 -11.36
C ALA A 110 -7.52 12.24 -11.81
N THR A 111 -8.83 12.12 -12.04
CA THR A 111 -9.72 13.25 -12.27
C THR A 111 -10.30 13.80 -10.97
N HIS A 112 -10.31 12.98 -9.91
CA HIS A 112 -10.79 13.35 -8.59
C HIS A 112 -9.74 13.02 -7.50
N ALA A 113 -9.75 13.79 -6.43
CA ALA A 113 -8.87 13.61 -5.29
C ALA A 113 -9.66 13.71 -3.99
N VAL A 114 -9.36 12.84 -3.03
CA VAL A 114 -9.66 13.12 -1.62
C VAL A 114 -8.51 13.95 -1.07
N VAL A 115 -8.77 15.20 -0.70
CA VAL A 115 -7.78 16.17 -0.24
C VAL A 115 -8.02 16.45 1.24
N PHE A 116 -6.96 16.38 2.04
CA PHE A 116 -7.00 16.79 3.44
C PHE A 116 -6.49 18.21 3.59
N ALA A 117 -7.23 19.04 4.31
CA ALA A 117 -6.90 20.44 4.54
C ALA A 117 -7.38 20.90 5.93
N GLN A 118 -6.76 21.95 6.46
CA GLN A 118 -7.23 22.67 7.63
C GLN A 118 -8.48 23.47 7.24
N LEU A 119 -9.62 23.11 7.81
CA LEU A 119 -10.87 23.80 7.56
C LEU A 119 -10.94 25.08 8.39
N TYR A 120 -11.14 26.22 7.74
CA TYR A 120 -11.39 27.50 8.40
C TYR A 120 -12.83 27.96 8.16
N VAL A 121 -13.54 28.30 9.23
CA VAL A 121 -14.90 28.85 9.18
C VAL A 121 -14.97 30.06 10.10
N ASN A 122 -15.41 31.21 9.58
CA ASN A 122 -15.48 32.49 10.32
C ASN A 122 -14.17 32.85 11.05
N GLY A 123 -13.02 32.60 10.42
CA GLY A 123 -11.69 32.87 10.97
C GLY A 123 -11.18 31.86 12.01
N LYS A 124 -11.97 30.84 12.37
CA LYS A 124 -11.56 29.77 13.28
C LYS A 124 -11.13 28.53 12.50
N CYS A 125 -9.96 27.98 12.87
CA CYS A 125 -9.52 26.67 12.38
C CYS A 125 -10.30 25.58 13.12
N GLU A 126 -11.09 24.80 12.37
CA GLU A 126 -11.80 23.62 12.88
C GLU A 126 -10.94 22.35 12.76
N GLY A 127 -9.70 22.47 12.27
CA GLY A 127 -8.76 21.37 12.13
C GLY A 127 -8.88 20.62 10.80
N VAL A 128 -8.20 19.48 10.72
CA VAL A 128 -8.07 18.68 9.50
C VAL A 128 -9.40 18.02 9.10
N HIS A 129 -9.82 18.26 7.87
CA HIS A 129 -10.98 17.64 7.23
C HIS A 129 -10.60 17.09 5.85
N ALA A 130 -11.42 16.17 5.35
CA ALA A 130 -11.26 15.57 4.03
C ALA A 130 -12.33 16.10 3.07
N PHE A 131 -11.93 16.36 1.84
CA PHE A 131 -12.77 16.90 0.78
C PHE A 131 -12.61 16.06 -0.47
N VAL A 132 -13.70 15.74 -1.17
CA VAL A 132 -13.62 15.16 -2.51
C VAL A 132 -13.72 16.25 -3.55
N LEU A 133 -12.63 16.45 -4.30
CA LEU A 133 -12.52 17.47 -5.33
C LEU A 133 -12.39 16.83 -6.70
N GLN A 134 -13.05 17.39 -7.71
CA GLN A 134 -12.62 17.21 -9.08
C GLN A 134 -11.36 18.07 -9.28
N VAL A 135 -10.27 17.48 -9.75
CA VAL A 135 -8.97 18.17 -9.90
C VAL A 135 -8.57 18.37 -11.36
N ARG A 136 -9.22 17.67 -12.29
CA ARG A 136 -9.00 17.82 -13.74
C ARG A 136 -10.32 17.93 -14.48
N ASP A 137 -10.32 18.61 -15.62
CA ASP A 137 -11.43 18.56 -16.56
C ASP A 137 -11.58 17.13 -17.13
N MET A 138 -12.81 16.63 -17.17
CA MET A 138 -13.10 15.23 -17.51
C MET A 138 -12.88 14.89 -18.99
N LYS A 139 -12.69 15.90 -19.86
CA LYS A 139 -12.49 15.70 -21.32
C LYS A 139 -11.05 15.95 -21.73
N THR A 140 -10.47 17.06 -21.25
CA THR A 140 -9.13 17.51 -21.61
C THR A 140 -8.06 16.96 -20.68
N PHE A 141 -8.43 16.49 -19.48
CA PHE A 141 -7.52 16.06 -18.41
C PHE A 141 -6.58 17.17 -17.89
N GLU A 142 -6.80 18.42 -18.28
CA GLU A 142 -6.07 19.56 -17.74
C GLU A 142 -6.50 19.86 -16.29
N PRO A 143 -5.58 20.27 -15.39
CA PRO A 143 -5.93 20.69 -14.04
C PRO A 143 -6.98 21.82 -14.04
N LEU A 144 -7.90 21.78 -13.08
CA LEU A 144 -8.91 22.85 -12.95
C LEU A 144 -8.28 24.18 -12.47
N PRO A 145 -8.93 25.34 -12.72
CA PRO A 145 -8.39 26.64 -12.32
C PRO A 145 -8.00 26.70 -10.85
N GLY A 146 -6.82 27.25 -10.56
CA GLY A 146 -6.27 27.32 -9.20
C GLY A 146 -5.65 26.02 -8.70
N ILE A 147 -5.54 24.98 -9.53
CA ILE A 147 -4.84 23.73 -9.21
C ILE A 147 -3.64 23.58 -10.13
N VAL A 148 -2.47 23.32 -9.56
CA VAL A 148 -1.27 22.92 -10.30
C VAL A 148 -0.95 21.49 -9.91
N ILE A 149 -0.73 20.62 -10.91
CA ILE A 149 -0.37 19.21 -10.69
C ILE A 149 0.90 18.91 -11.48
N GLY A 150 1.84 18.19 -10.86
CA GLY A 150 3.02 17.68 -11.54
C GLY A 150 3.40 16.28 -11.08
N ASP A 151 4.41 15.70 -11.73
CA ASP A 151 4.96 14.38 -11.41
C ASP A 151 6.09 14.49 -10.39
N MET A 152 6.16 13.55 -9.45
CA MET A 152 7.28 13.37 -8.52
C MET A 152 8.54 12.82 -9.21
N GLY A 153 8.40 12.24 -10.40
CA GLY A 153 9.50 11.71 -11.19
C GLY A 153 9.90 10.28 -10.81
N GLU A 154 11.18 9.98 -11.03
CA GLU A 154 11.74 8.65 -10.84
C GLU A 154 11.67 8.21 -9.37
N LYS A 155 11.31 6.94 -9.17
CA LYS A 155 11.21 6.29 -7.86
C LYS A 155 11.98 4.97 -7.87
N PRO A 156 12.34 4.41 -6.71
CA PRO A 156 13.03 3.12 -6.66
C PRO A 156 12.17 1.96 -7.19
N GLY A 157 12.76 1.16 -8.09
CA GLY A 157 12.23 -0.15 -8.49
C GLY A 157 10.84 -0.13 -9.12
N ALA A 158 9.98 -1.05 -8.67
CA ALA A 158 8.63 -1.24 -9.22
C ALA A 158 7.70 -0.03 -9.00
N TRP A 159 8.05 0.90 -8.12
CA TRP A 159 7.25 2.09 -7.85
C TRP A 159 7.24 3.09 -9.00
N ASN A 160 8.13 2.99 -9.99
CA ASN A 160 8.01 3.72 -11.26
C ASN A 160 6.73 3.39 -12.02
N GLY A 161 6.14 2.21 -11.78
CA GLY A 161 4.84 1.84 -12.33
C GLY A 161 3.66 2.61 -11.71
N VAL A 162 3.89 3.35 -10.63
CA VAL A 162 2.92 4.28 -10.03
C VAL A 162 3.34 5.70 -10.39
N GLU A 163 2.47 6.40 -11.09
CA GLU A 163 2.62 7.84 -11.28
C GLU A 163 2.17 8.52 -9.97
N ASN A 164 3.14 9.10 -9.26
CA ASN A 164 2.92 9.81 -8.02
C ASN A 164 3.01 11.28 -8.35
N GLY A 165 1.96 12.04 -8.03
CA GLY A 165 1.94 13.47 -8.27
C GLY A 165 2.20 14.29 -7.01
N TRP A 166 2.49 15.56 -7.26
CA TRP A 166 2.32 16.63 -6.31
C TRP A 166 1.23 17.59 -6.78
N MET A 167 0.59 18.29 -5.86
CA MET A 167 -0.47 19.25 -6.15
C MET A 167 -0.40 20.47 -5.25
N GLU A 168 -0.50 21.64 -5.87
CA GLU A 168 -0.53 22.96 -5.23
C GLU A 168 -1.88 23.63 -5.50
N PHE A 169 -2.45 24.26 -4.48
CA PHE A 169 -3.68 25.05 -4.60
C PHE A 169 -3.37 26.55 -4.55
N LYS A 170 -3.94 27.29 -5.50
CA LYS A 170 -3.90 28.75 -5.63
C LYS A 170 -5.32 29.30 -5.67
N ASN A 171 -5.90 29.52 -4.50
CA ASN A 171 -7.28 30.01 -4.33
C ASN A 171 -8.33 29.25 -5.15
N HIS A 172 -8.22 27.92 -5.21
CA HIS A 172 -9.19 27.07 -5.91
C HIS A 172 -10.52 27.05 -5.15
N ARG A 173 -11.62 27.35 -5.84
CA ARG A 173 -12.96 27.35 -5.24
C ARG A 173 -13.68 26.04 -5.50
N ALA A 174 -14.25 25.47 -4.45
CA ALA A 174 -15.06 24.27 -4.53
C ALA A 174 -16.37 24.42 -3.73
N PRO A 175 -17.47 23.82 -4.19
CA PRO A 175 -18.76 23.92 -3.52
C PRO A 175 -18.78 23.19 -2.17
N LEU A 176 -19.68 23.57 -1.26
CA LEU A 176 -19.78 22.97 0.09
C LEU A 176 -19.96 21.45 0.09
N TRP A 177 -20.60 20.91 -0.96
CA TRP A 177 -20.86 19.48 -1.00
C TRP A 177 -19.58 18.64 -1.06
N THR A 178 -18.44 19.23 -1.42
CA THR A 178 -17.14 18.54 -1.48
C THR A 178 -16.64 18.09 -0.11
N LEU A 179 -17.11 18.68 0.99
CA LEU A 179 -16.76 18.23 2.35
C LEU A 179 -17.32 16.83 2.61
N LEU A 180 -16.43 15.89 2.96
CA LEU A 180 -16.80 14.55 3.42
C LEU A 180 -17.39 14.66 4.83
N ASN A 181 -18.71 14.85 4.86
CA ASN A 181 -19.45 15.40 5.99
C ASN A 181 -20.03 14.37 6.99
N LYS A 182 -19.43 13.18 7.12
CA LYS A 182 -19.89 12.22 8.13
C LYS A 182 -19.44 12.71 9.51
N GLY A 183 -20.39 13.00 10.40
CA GLY A 183 -20.13 13.46 11.77
C GLY A 183 -19.73 14.93 11.91
N CYS A 184 -19.61 15.70 10.82
CA CYS A 184 -19.38 17.14 10.84
C CYS A 184 -19.81 17.77 9.51
N ASP A 185 -20.20 19.05 9.49
CA ASP A 185 -20.55 19.76 8.25
C ASP A 185 -20.46 21.27 8.42
N VAL A 186 -20.62 22.00 7.30
CA VAL A 186 -20.71 23.46 7.26
C VAL A 186 -21.98 23.85 6.50
N THR A 187 -22.80 24.72 7.10
CA THR A 187 -24.02 25.24 6.47
C THR A 187 -23.71 26.35 5.46
N GLU A 188 -24.65 26.67 4.57
CA GLU A 188 -24.54 27.80 3.65
C GLU A 188 -24.36 29.15 4.37
N ALA A 189 -24.84 29.25 5.61
CA ALA A 189 -24.65 30.43 6.46
C ALA A 189 -23.26 30.52 7.11
N GLY A 190 -22.37 29.53 6.88
CA GLY A 190 -21.05 29.48 7.50
C GLY A 190 -21.06 29.01 8.95
N THR A 191 -22.03 28.18 9.34
CA THR A 191 -22.05 27.56 10.67
C THR A 191 -21.46 26.16 10.59
N TYR A 192 -20.38 25.92 11.34
CA TYR A 192 -19.79 24.59 11.50
C TYR A 192 -20.48 23.83 12.64
N TYR A 193 -20.78 22.55 12.41
CA TYR A 193 -21.23 21.63 13.46
C TYR A 193 -20.46 20.31 13.41
N THR A 194 -20.35 19.66 14.56
CA THR A 194 -19.63 18.40 14.74
C THR A 194 -20.30 17.55 15.80
N GLU A 195 -20.44 16.26 15.54
CA GLU A 195 -20.92 15.25 16.49
C GLU A 195 -19.77 14.68 17.34
N TYR A 196 -18.52 14.89 16.90
CA TYR A 196 -17.32 14.46 17.62
C TYR A 196 -17.12 15.26 18.90
N LYS A 197 -16.80 14.56 19.99
CA LYS A 197 -16.62 15.16 21.33
C LYS A 197 -15.26 15.82 21.50
N SER A 198 -14.28 15.44 20.67
CA SER A 198 -12.92 15.98 20.72
C SER A 198 -12.23 15.94 19.35
N SER A 199 -11.21 16.78 19.17
CA SER A 199 -10.36 16.75 17.96
C SER A 199 -9.67 15.40 17.75
N SER A 200 -9.30 14.71 18.84
CA SER A 200 -8.67 13.38 18.79
C SER A 200 -9.63 12.30 18.29
N GLU A 201 -10.91 12.35 18.71
CA GLU A 201 -11.94 11.44 18.23
C GLU A 201 -12.17 11.64 16.73
N LYS A 202 -12.32 12.90 16.29
CA LYS A 202 -12.46 13.24 14.86
C LYS A 202 -11.29 12.72 14.04
N GLN A 203 -10.06 13.01 14.48
CA GLN A 203 -8.85 12.53 13.82
C GLN A 203 -8.83 11.01 13.70
N SER A 204 -9.18 10.30 14.77
CA SER A 204 -9.18 8.83 14.78
C SER A 204 -10.17 8.26 13.77
N VAL A 205 -11.33 8.91 13.59
CA VAL A 205 -12.34 8.52 12.61
C VAL A 205 -11.87 8.83 11.18
N SER A 206 -11.36 10.04 10.91
CA SER A 206 -10.87 10.42 9.57
C SER A 206 -9.66 9.59 9.13
N LEU A 207 -8.74 9.28 10.03
CA LEU A 207 -7.58 8.42 9.74
C LEU A 207 -7.91 6.93 9.79
N GLY A 208 -9.10 6.55 10.28
CA GLY A 208 -9.57 5.17 10.29
C GLY A 208 -9.56 4.53 8.89
N ALA A 209 -9.84 5.34 7.86
CA ALA A 209 -9.77 4.94 6.45
C ALA A 209 -8.39 4.38 6.04
N LEU A 210 -7.29 4.85 6.65
CA LEU A 210 -5.93 4.38 6.38
C LEU A 210 -5.71 2.91 6.79
N SER A 211 -6.59 2.36 7.62
CA SER A 211 -6.50 0.95 8.05
C SER A 211 -6.67 -0.02 6.88
N VAL A 212 -7.47 0.34 5.87
CA VAL A 212 -7.61 -0.45 4.62
C VAL A 212 -6.26 -0.53 3.90
N GLY A 213 -5.53 0.58 3.81
CA GLY A 213 -4.19 0.61 3.22
C GLY A 213 -3.19 -0.29 3.96
N ARG A 214 -3.25 -0.32 5.30
CA ARG A 214 -2.37 -1.19 6.12
C ARG A 214 -2.60 -2.68 5.82
N ILE A 215 -3.85 -3.08 5.63
CA ILE A 215 -4.20 -4.45 5.22
C ILE A 215 -3.59 -4.77 3.85
N GLY A 216 -3.68 -3.84 2.90
CA GLY A 216 -3.07 -3.96 1.58
C GLY A 216 -1.56 -4.18 1.66
N ILE A 217 -0.85 -3.40 2.47
CA ILE A 217 0.61 -3.50 2.65
C ILE A 217 1.01 -4.88 3.20
N ILE A 218 0.28 -5.42 4.18
CA ILE A 218 0.52 -6.78 4.69
C ILE A 218 0.37 -7.80 3.55
N GLY A 219 -0.67 -7.65 2.73
CA GLY A 219 -0.88 -8.52 1.56
C GLY A 219 0.26 -8.47 0.55
N LYS A 220 0.76 -7.28 0.22
CA LYS A 220 1.94 -7.12 -0.65
C LYS A 220 3.16 -7.84 -0.07
N GLY A 221 3.41 -7.71 1.23
CA GLY A 221 4.51 -8.39 1.91
C GLY A 221 4.39 -9.92 1.91
N VAL A 222 3.17 -10.45 2.03
CA VAL A 222 2.89 -11.89 1.91
C VAL A 222 3.24 -12.41 0.52
N ILE A 223 2.83 -11.69 -0.53
CA ILE A 223 3.16 -12.07 -1.92
C ILE A 223 4.67 -11.98 -2.18
N ALA A 224 5.31 -10.87 -1.80
CA ALA A 224 6.75 -10.68 -2.00
C ALA A 224 7.59 -11.75 -1.28
N SER A 225 7.26 -12.08 -0.03
CA SER A 225 7.94 -13.14 0.72
C SER A 225 7.74 -14.53 0.10
N GLY A 226 6.54 -14.82 -0.42
CA GLY A 226 6.24 -16.08 -1.09
C GLY A 226 7.04 -16.26 -2.38
N LEU A 227 7.15 -15.20 -3.19
CA LEU A 227 7.96 -15.20 -4.41
C LEU A 227 9.44 -15.38 -4.08
N ALA A 228 9.98 -14.60 -3.14
CA ALA A 228 11.39 -14.67 -2.76
C ALA A 228 11.76 -16.06 -2.21
N ALA A 229 10.92 -16.63 -1.32
CA ALA A 229 11.14 -17.97 -0.79
C ALA A 229 11.07 -19.04 -1.88
N THR A 230 10.09 -18.96 -2.78
CA THR A 230 9.92 -19.92 -3.88
C THR A 230 11.12 -19.92 -4.83
N ILE A 231 11.56 -18.73 -5.27
CA ILE A 231 12.72 -18.58 -6.16
C ILE A 231 13.98 -19.09 -5.45
N GLY A 232 14.24 -18.62 -4.23
CA GLY A 232 15.44 -18.97 -3.48
C GLY A 232 15.57 -20.46 -3.19
N ILE A 233 14.47 -21.12 -2.78
CA ILE A 233 14.46 -22.55 -2.47
C ILE A 233 14.57 -23.39 -3.74
N ARG A 234 13.79 -23.11 -4.78
CA ARG A 234 13.87 -23.87 -6.04
C ARG A 234 15.24 -23.76 -6.68
N TYR A 235 15.81 -22.55 -6.73
CA TYR A 235 17.17 -22.36 -7.24
C TYR A 235 18.19 -23.12 -6.39
N SER A 236 18.07 -23.08 -5.05
CA SER A 236 19.00 -23.78 -4.16
C SER A 236 18.91 -25.31 -4.27
N ALA A 237 17.74 -25.85 -4.60
CA ALA A 237 17.53 -27.29 -4.82
C ALA A 237 18.19 -27.78 -6.12
N CYS A 238 18.25 -26.92 -7.15
CA CYS A 238 18.85 -27.27 -8.44
C CYS A 238 20.33 -26.89 -8.54
N ARG A 239 20.76 -25.81 -7.88
CA ARG A 239 22.15 -25.34 -7.94
C ARG A 239 23.04 -26.28 -7.13
N LYS A 240 23.89 -27.03 -7.83
CA LYS A 240 24.99 -27.78 -7.22
C LYS A 240 26.23 -26.90 -7.14
N GLN A 241 26.91 -26.89 -6.00
CA GLN A 241 28.19 -26.18 -5.81
C GLN A 241 28.88 -26.73 -4.58
N PHE A 242 30.15 -27.11 -4.74
CA PHE A 242 30.91 -27.85 -3.73
C PHE A 242 30.30 -29.24 -3.45
N GLY A 243 31.04 -30.07 -2.72
CA GLY A 243 30.62 -31.43 -2.37
C GLY A 243 31.21 -31.81 -1.02
N PRO A 244 30.99 -33.05 -0.55
CA PRO A 244 31.67 -33.56 0.64
C PRO A 244 33.17 -33.32 0.53
N SER A 245 33.83 -32.89 1.61
CA SER A 245 35.29 -32.77 1.61
C SER A 245 35.91 -34.14 1.28
N LYS A 246 36.98 -34.16 0.45
CA LYS A 246 37.74 -35.39 0.18
C LYS A 246 38.15 -36.02 1.51
N GLY A 247 37.53 -37.15 1.86
CA GLY A 247 37.92 -37.95 3.01
C GLY A 247 37.08 -37.81 4.28
N SER A 248 35.74 -37.87 4.20
CA SER A 248 34.97 -38.46 5.31
C SER A 248 35.19 -39.99 5.35
N LYS A 249 36.42 -40.38 5.64
CA LYS A 249 36.74 -41.61 6.35
C LYS A 249 37.45 -41.13 7.61
N THR A 250 36.92 -41.53 8.75
CA THR A 250 37.45 -41.44 10.11
C THR A 250 38.92 -40.99 10.20
N LEU A 251 39.16 -39.98 11.03
CA LEU A 251 40.41 -39.25 11.32
C LEU A 251 41.60 -40.10 11.85
N THR A 252 41.88 -41.27 11.25
CA THR A 252 43.00 -42.16 11.64
C THR A 252 44.05 -42.40 10.55
N SER A 253 43.91 -41.87 9.32
CA SER A 253 44.73 -42.41 8.21
C SER A 253 45.55 -41.41 7.34
N PHE A 254 45.71 -40.14 7.71
CA PHE A 254 46.61 -39.26 6.92
C PHE A 254 48.10 -39.65 7.06
N PHE A 255 48.50 -40.14 8.24
CA PHE A 255 49.87 -40.58 8.49
C PHE A 255 50.17 -41.93 7.81
N LEU A 256 49.25 -42.90 7.92
CA LEU A 256 49.41 -44.21 7.24
C LEU A 256 49.35 -44.09 5.71
N PHE A 257 48.53 -43.20 5.16
CA PHE A 257 48.43 -43.02 3.71
C PHE A 257 49.73 -42.47 3.10
N SER A 258 50.39 -41.55 3.81
CA SER A 258 51.70 -41.02 3.40
C SER A 258 52.80 -42.10 3.44
N ILE A 259 52.79 -42.95 4.47
CA ILE A 259 53.73 -44.08 4.59
C ILE A 259 53.51 -45.11 3.47
N VAL A 260 52.26 -45.44 3.15
CA VAL A 260 51.95 -46.44 2.10
C VAL A 260 52.33 -45.93 0.71
N LEU A 261 52.13 -44.65 0.42
CA LEU A 261 52.57 -44.05 -0.84
C LEU A 261 54.09 -44.05 -0.97
N GLU A 262 54.82 -43.73 0.11
CA GLU A 262 56.29 -43.76 0.12
C GLU A 262 56.82 -45.19 -0.04
N PHE A 263 56.20 -46.18 0.63
CA PHE A 263 56.55 -47.60 0.50
C PHE A 263 56.35 -48.14 -0.92
N LYS A 264 55.23 -47.80 -1.57
CA LYS A 264 54.95 -48.22 -2.95
C LYS A 264 55.89 -47.55 -3.96
N LYS A 265 56.31 -46.32 -3.69
CA LYS A 265 57.29 -45.59 -4.50
C LYS A 265 58.68 -46.22 -4.41
N LEU A 266 59.07 -46.69 -3.22
CA LEU A 266 60.32 -47.44 -2.99
C LEU A 266 60.32 -48.83 -3.66
N GLN A 267 59.15 -49.44 -3.86
CA GLN A 267 59.01 -50.72 -4.58
C GLN A 267 58.90 -50.58 -6.11
N GLY A 268 58.99 -49.36 -6.65
CA GLY A 268 58.91 -49.13 -8.10
C GLY A 268 57.49 -49.29 -8.70
N GLU A 269 56.45 -49.39 -7.86
CA GLU A 269 55.06 -49.47 -8.34
C GLU A 269 54.58 -48.09 -8.84
N LYS A 270 54.21 -48.01 -10.13
CA LYS A 270 53.49 -46.84 -10.67
C LYS A 270 52.08 -46.77 -10.06
N THR A 271 51.92 -45.95 -9.04
CA THR A 271 50.61 -45.73 -8.41
C THR A 271 49.80 -44.72 -9.24
N THR A 272 48.73 -45.17 -9.89
CA THR A 272 47.78 -44.27 -10.57
C THR A 272 46.67 -43.90 -9.60
N VAL A 273 46.65 -42.66 -9.11
CA VAL A 273 45.57 -42.16 -8.25
C VAL A 273 44.40 -41.74 -9.14
N LYS A 274 43.33 -42.54 -9.17
CA LYS A 274 42.05 -42.12 -9.77
C LYS A 274 41.42 -41.06 -8.86
N PHE A 275 41.40 -39.81 -9.30
CA PHE A 275 40.54 -38.80 -8.69
C PHE A 275 39.10 -39.05 -9.14
N THR A 276 38.29 -39.66 -8.29
CA THR A 276 36.83 -39.58 -8.44
C THR A 276 36.45 -38.12 -8.19
N LEU A 277 35.94 -37.43 -9.22
CA LEU A 277 35.28 -36.14 -9.01
C LEU A 277 34.11 -36.43 -8.06
N LEU A 278 34.19 -35.90 -6.85
CA LEU A 278 33.07 -35.99 -5.90
C LEU A 278 31.90 -35.25 -6.53
N GLU A 279 30.74 -35.89 -6.58
CA GLU A 279 29.54 -35.27 -7.12
C GLU A 279 29.22 -34.04 -6.26
N GLU A 280 29.07 -32.89 -6.91
CA GLU A 280 28.59 -31.69 -6.23
C GLU A 280 27.18 -31.92 -5.70
N ILE A 281 26.89 -31.41 -4.52
CA ILE A 281 25.56 -31.54 -3.91
C ILE A 281 24.77 -30.22 -4.07
N PRO A 282 23.43 -30.30 -4.12
CA PRO A 282 22.58 -29.11 -4.08
C PRO A 282 22.96 -28.18 -2.93
N VAL A 283 23.01 -26.87 -3.19
CA VAL A 283 23.36 -25.91 -2.14
C VAL A 283 22.33 -25.88 -1.02
N LEU A 284 21.10 -26.33 -1.27
CA LEU A 284 20.06 -26.50 -0.27
C LEU A 284 20.40 -27.56 0.81
N ASP A 285 21.30 -28.50 0.52
CA ASP A 285 21.69 -29.54 1.48
C ASP A 285 22.66 -29.02 2.56
N TYR A 286 23.24 -27.82 2.37
CA TYR A 286 24.10 -27.21 3.38
C TYR A 286 23.26 -26.59 4.52
N PRO A 287 23.53 -26.92 5.79
CA PRO A 287 22.79 -26.37 6.94
C PRO A 287 22.74 -24.85 6.99
N LEU A 288 23.82 -24.18 6.57
CA LEU A 288 23.86 -22.72 6.52
C LEU A 288 22.86 -22.16 5.49
N GLN A 289 22.72 -22.79 4.33
CA GLN A 289 21.76 -22.36 3.31
C GLN A 289 20.32 -22.62 3.78
N GLN A 290 20.07 -23.75 4.45
CA GLN A 290 18.78 -24.04 5.08
C GLN A 290 18.41 -22.98 6.11
N HIS A 291 19.34 -22.63 7.01
CA HIS A 291 19.14 -21.57 8.01
C HIS A 291 18.89 -20.19 7.38
N ARG A 292 19.45 -19.92 6.20
CA ARG A 292 19.21 -18.66 5.47
C ARG A 292 17.86 -18.60 4.75
N LEU A 293 17.20 -19.73 4.47
CA LEU A 293 15.98 -19.76 3.65
C LEU A 293 14.74 -20.21 4.41
N PHE A 294 14.83 -21.28 5.20
CA PHE A 294 13.66 -21.87 5.85
C PHE A 294 12.96 -20.96 6.87
N PRO A 295 13.66 -20.10 7.64
CA PRO A 295 12.99 -19.12 8.48
C PRO A 295 12.11 -18.13 7.70
N PHE A 296 12.51 -17.73 6.48
CA PHE A 296 11.69 -16.84 5.65
C PHE A 296 10.49 -17.57 5.04
N LEU A 297 10.62 -18.85 4.69
CA LEU A 297 9.49 -19.67 4.29
C LEU A 297 8.47 -19.81 5.43
N ALA A 298 8.93 -20.12 6.65
CA ALA A 298 8.06 -20.15 7.82
C ALA A 298 7.39 -18.80 8.08
N GLY A 299 8.17 -17.71 8.01
CA GLY A 299 7.69 -16.34 8.12
C GLY A 299 6.60 -15.99 7.11
N HIS A 300 6.71 -16.45 5.86
CA HIS A 300 5.66 -16.29 4.85
C HIS A 300 4.33 -16.92 5.29
N PHE A 301 4.33 -18.17 5.76
CA PHE A 301 3.10 -18.83 6.23
C PHE A 301 2.52 -18.17 7.48
N THR A 302 3.37 -17.69 8.39
CA THR A 302 2.94 -16.90 9.55
C THR A 302 2.25 -15.61 9.11
N LEU A 303 2.87 -14.85 8.20
CA LEU A 303 2.31 -13.60 7.67
C LEU A 303 1.00 -13.85 6.91
N ARG A 304 0.91 -14.91 6.09
CA ARG A 304 -0.32 -15.28 5.36
C ARG A 304 -1.46 -15.59 6.34
N THR A 305 -1.18 -16.38 7.38
CA THR A 305 -2.18 -16.73 8.39
C THR A 305 -2.66 -15.49 9.15
N PHE A 306 -1.73 -14.60 9.54
CA PHE A 306 -2.06 -13.34 10.17
C PHE A 306 -2.92 -12.45 9.27
N GLN A 307 -2.51 -12.26 8.01
CA GLN A 307 -3.24 -11.47 7.02
C GLN A 307 -4.68 -11.95 6.88
N MET A 308 -4.89 -13.25 6.69
CA MET A 308 -6.23 -13.82 6.52
C MET A 308 -7.14 -13.58 7.73
N LYS A 309 -6.60 -13.71 8.95
CA LYS A 309 -7.34 -13.41 10.19
C LYS A 309 -7.64 -11.92 10.31
N PHE A 310 -6.67 -11.07 10.01
CA PHE A 310 -6.79 -9.63 10.14
C PHE A 310 -7.80 -9.04 9.15
N VAL A 311 -7.77 -9.50 7.88
CA VAL A 311 -8.78 -9.15 6.86
C VAL A 311 -10.18 -9.54 7.33
N LYS A 312 -10.36 -10.77 7.83
CA LYS A 312 -11.66 -11.26 8.31
C LYS A 312 -12.20 -10.40 9.46
N LEU A 313 -11.36 -10.07 10.43
CA LEU A 313 -11.73 -9.20 11.56
C LEU A 313 -12.12 -7.80 11.08
N PHE A 314 -11.34 -7.22 10.18
CA PHE A 314 -11.61 -5.88 9.65
C PHE A 314 -12.91 -5.83 8.86
N LEU A 315 -13.14 -6.79 7.94
CA LEU A 315 -14.38 -6.87 7.16
C LEU A 315 -15.59 -7.09 8.06
N ASN A 316 -15.49 -7.98 9.06
CA ASN A 316 -16.57 -8.18 10.02
C ASN A 316 -16.89 -6.91 10.79
N LEU A 317 -15.88 -6.15 11.22
CA LEU A 317 -16.08 -4.86 11.88
C LEU A 317 -16.74 -3.86 10.93
N PHE A 318 -16.25 -3.76 9.70
CA PHE A 318 -16.77 -2.84 8.69
C PHE A 318 -18.25 -3.10 8.37
N PHE A 319 -18.61 -4.36 8.06
CA PHE A 319 -19.99 -4.75 7.79
C PHE A 319 -20.89 -4.67 9.02
N PHE A 320 -20.37 -4.97 10.22
CA PHE A 320 -21.12 -4.80 11.46
C PHE A 320 -21.47 -3.33 11.71
N TYR A 321 -20.53 -2.41 11.47
CA TYR A 321 -20.77 -0.97 11.60
C TYR A 321 -21.75 -0.45 10.55
N GLU A 322 -21.65 -0.88 9.28
CA GLU A 322 -22.66 -0.51 8.27
C GLU A 322 -24.05 -1.05 8.61
N ALA A 323 -24.15 -2.30 9.07
CA ALA A 323 -25.41 -2.90 9.50
C ALA A 323 -26.02 -2.14 10.69
N LEU A 324 -25.21 -1.79 11.69
CA LEU A 324 -25.64 -1.02 12.85
C LEU A 324 -26.15 0.37 12.43
N LEU A 325 -25.40 1.11 11.61
CA LEU A 325 -25.80 2.42 11.10
C LEU A 325 -27.08 2.35 10.26
N SER A 326 -27.24 1.30 9.45
CA SER A 326 -28.46 1.07 8.67
C SER A 326 -29.67 0.78 9.57
N SER A 327 -29.48 0.05 10.67
CA SER A 327 -30.54 -0.27 11.65
C SER A 327 -30.96 0.94 12.49
N VAL A 328 -30.01 1.79 12.90
CA VAL A 328 -30.28 3.03 13.65
C VAL A 328 -31.01 4.03 12.75
N SER A 329 -30.66 4.12 11.46
CA SER A 329 -31.38 4.97 10.51
C SER A 329 -32.85 4.55 10.28
N LYS A 330 -33.17 3.25 10.44
CA LYS A 330 -34.55 2.75 10.33
C LYS A 330 -35.39 3.07 11.57
N ASN A 331 -34.76 3.15 12.75
CA ASN A 331 -35.46 3.42 14.02
C ASN A 331 -35.65 4.92 14.33
N ILE A 332 -35.08 5.83 13.52
CA ILE A 332 -35.30 7.28 13.63
C ILE A 332 -36.40 7.76 12.65
N VAL A 333 -36.89 6.88 11.76
CA VAL A 333 -37.95 7.17 10.78
C VAL A 333 -39.26 6.42 11.09
N GLN A 334 -39.42 5.92 12.31
CA GLN A 334 -40.70 5.42 12.87
C GLN A 334 -41.09 6.22 14.09
#